data_AF-K2HQB6-F1
#
_entry.id   AF-K2HQB6-F1
#
_cell.length_a   1.000
_cell.length_b   1.000
_cell.length_c   1.000
_cell.angle_alpha   90.00
_cell.angle_beta   90.00
_cell.angle_gamma   90.00
#
_symmetry.space_group_name_H-M   'P 1'
#
loop_
_entity.id
_entity.type
_entity.pdbx_description
1 polymer ?
#
loop_
_entity_poly.entity_id
_entity_poly.type
_entity_poly.pdbx_seq_one_letter_code
_entity_poly.pdbx_strand_id
1 'polypeptide(L)'
;MAATETAILEGWPTLQEVLEDSFMKRLLRCYLSDERSEENLDFLESVGLYESQFDKLTPKVRLEALNFIKDQFLDRNSERQVNLSYQIQQSILKKLSEVTSNAPKDVFNEAKKATEYLLYTEQYTYFINKLNANTIGTGKKDVYSLYLNQFPKTNPQPLYKPTLNKVIETEKKSWNEDEVKRNTESIKSLIESLIQDECNYVGVLTSLSEFSEMMTKKQILGPDVLKELFDHIPVLIQHHQKFISSLQEAKADEKVGEKLNSGLHFLVLYRYYLRHVPKNIAKLCSIGMTDEIEVGRELYPLPVIEEFDKQQKMTKKMSILQMLVYPYFRVRTYQAYVDDFIKMTKKDSQEVKELEVVHSQLAIFQELINTYSDTNKIERISDALKLLFPFSFTSIMPLFEGKNGICGIASLDRFDKTDINQLSMSLNSRKKLTLIVLYRGVVVTDVPVIRKKGNVSNSIDKSFYSFTLIGDIRDFGTEDSTETIYIDVPEIKKRIWFGCENTEEFKSCVEALRTILSN
;
A
#
# COMPACT_ATOMS: atom_id res chain seq x y z
N MET A 1 21.34 -27.20 5.39
CA MET A 1 20.16 -26.31 5.44
C MET A 1 20.20 -25.44 4.19
N ALA A 2 19.04 -25.21 3.54
CA ALA A 2 18.97 -24.27 2.43
C ALA A 2 19.12 -22.86 3.00
N ALA A 3 20.27 -22.22 2.78
CA ALA A 3 20.62 -20.93 3.37
C ALA A 3 19.69 -19.78 2.92
N THR A 4 18.98 -19.94 1.81
CA THR A 4 18.15 -18.88 1.24
C THR A 4 16.67 -18.97 1.63
N GLU A 5 16.17 -20.17 1.91
CA GLU A 5 14.73 -20.48 2.07
C GLU A 5 14.31 -20.71 3.53
N THR A 6 15.25 -20.62 4.48
CA THR A 6 14.96 -20.81 5.91
C THR A 6 14.76 -19.45 6.58
N ALA A 7 13.67 -19.28 7.33
CA ALA A 7 13.48 -18.11 8.18
C ALA A 7 14.15 -18.35 9.54
N ILE A 8 15.05 -17.45 9.97
CA ILE A 8 15.71 -17.55 11.28
C ILE A 8 14.78 -17.20 12.45
N LEU A 9 13.74 -16.42 12.17
CA LEU A 9 12.73 -15.99 13.12
C LEU A 9 11.35 -16.24 12.51
N GLU A 10 10.46 -16.88 13.27
CA GLU A 10 9.12 -17.22 12.82
C GLU A 10 8.34 -15.96 12.40
N GLY A 11 7.69 -16.02 11.23
CA GLY A 11 6.94 -14.91 10.65
C GLY A 11 7.80 -13.78 10.05
N TRP A 12 9.12 -13.93 10.02
CA TRP A 12 10.03 -13.00 9.35
C TRP A 12 10.50 -13.54 7.99
N PRO A 13 10.79 -12.66 7.02
CA PRO A 13 11.13 -13.06 5.66
C PRO A 13 12.45 -13.80 5.63
N THR A 14 12.53 -14.85 4.83
CA THR A 14 13.76 -15.58 4.48
C THR A 14 14.80 -14.67 3.82
N LEU A 15 16.05 -15.14 3.72
CA LEU A 15 17.10 -14.39 3.00
C LEU A 15 16.68 -14.15 1.54
N GLN A 16 16.09 -15.14 0.87
CA GLN A 16 15.61 -14.99 -0.49
C GLN A 16 14.56 -13.87 -0.61
N GLU A 17 13.55 -13.86 0.26
CA GLU A 17 12.49 -12.84 0.24
C GLU A 17 13.06 -11.43 0.48
N VAL A 18 14.04 -11.30 1.40
CA VAL A 18 14.76 -10.04 1.63
C VAL A 18 15.51 -9.58 0.39
N LEU A 19 16.18 -10.49 -0.34
CA LEU A 19 16.96 -10.16 -1.54
C LEU A 19 16.08 -9.88 -2.76
N GLU A 20 14.88 -10.43 -2.83
CA GLU A 20 13.92 -10.21 -3.91
C GLU A 20 13.11 -8.90 -3.73
N ASP A 21 12.88 -8.44 -2.50
CA ASP A 21 12.24 -7.14 -2.27
C ASP A 21 13.26 -5.99 -2.23
N SER A 22 13.12 -5.05 -3.16
CA SER A 22 14.02 -3.89 -3.28
C SER A 22 14.16 -3.02 -2.03
N PHE A 23 13.12 -2.88 -1.21
CA PHE A 23 13.19 -2.09 0.03
C PHE A 23 13.94 -2.87 1.11
N MET A 24 13.56 -4.12 1.35
CA MET A 24 14.22 -4.97 2.35
C MET A 24 15.69 -5.22 2.00
N LYS A 25 16.00 -5.44 0.72
CA LYS A 25 17.36 -5.54 0.22
C LYS A 25 18.18 -4.27 0.48
N ARG A 26 17.57 -3.09 0.29
CA ARG A 26 18.23 -1.81 0.54
C ARG A 26 18.44 -1.55 2.03
N LEU A 27 17.52 -1.99 2.91
CA LEU A 27 17.74 -1.98 4.36
C LEU A 27 18.92 -2.89 4.74
N LEU A 28 18.96 -4.12 4.23
CA LEU A 28 20.09 -5.03 4.45
C LEU A 28 21.39 -4.39 3.96
N ARG A 29 21.41 -3.78 2.76
CA ARG A 29 22.59 -3.08 2.25
C ARG A 29 23.03 -1.91 3.13
N CYS A 30 22.10 -1.13 3.68
CA CYS A 30 22.44 -0.06 4.63
C CYS A 30 23.09 -0.63 5.91
N TYR A 31 22.57 -1.76 6.39
CA TYR A 31 23.15 -2.48 7.53
C TYR A 31 24.57 -2.97 7.24
N LEU A 32 24.77 -3.64 6.10
CA LEU A 32 26.09 -4.15 5.68
C LEU A 32 27.11 -3.04 5.43
N SER A 33 26.68 -1.92 4.84
CA SER A 33 27.56 -0.79 4.53
C SER A 33 28.02 -0.05 5.79
N ASP A 34 27.17 0.07 6.82
CA ASP A 34 27.56 0.63 8.13
C ASP A 34 28.65 -0.23 8.81
N GLU A 35 28.54 -1.55 8.65
CA GLU A 35 29.53 -2.53 9.12
C GLU A 35 30.71 -2.74 8.14
N ARG A 36 30.73 -2.03 7.01
CA ARG A 36 31.71 -2.16 5.92
C ARG A 36 31.97 -3.62 5.52
N SER A 37 30.89 -4.40 5.43
CA SER A 37 30.93 -5.85 5.17
C SER A 37 30.02 -6.23 4.00
N GLU A 38 30.18 -5.57 2.85
CA GLU A 38 29.30 -5.73 1.68
C GLU A 38 29.71 -6.88 0.76
N GLU A 39 30.87 -7.51 1.00
CA GLU A 39 31.54 -8.44 0.08
C GLU A 39 30.69 -9.65 -0.29
N ASN A 40 29.99 -10.23 0.69
CA ASN A 40 29.12 -11.39 0.45
C ASN A 40 27.96 -11.03 -0.49
N LEU A 41 27.26 -9.92 -0.23
CA LEU A 41 26.13 -9.48 -1.04
C LEU A 41 26.59 -9.03 -2.44
N ASP A 42 27.68 -8.28 -2.51
CA ASP A 42 28.28 -7.80 -3.76
C ASP A 42 28.75 -8.96 -4.65
N PHE A 43 29.33 -10.02 -4.05
CA PHE A 43 29.67 -11.24 -4.78
C PHE A 43 28.42 -11.92 -5.36
N LEU A 44 27.38 -12.13 -4.55
CA LEU A 44 26.15 -12.78 -5.01
C LEU A 44 25.44 -12.00 -6.12
N GLU A 45 25.41 -10.66 -6.03
CA GLU A 45 24.87 -9.80 -7.09
C GLU A 45 25.72 -9.88 -8.37
N SER A 46 27.04 -9.91 -8.24
CA SER A 46 27.97 -10.07 -9.37
C SER A 46 27.75 -11.40 -10.09
N VAL A 47 27.54 -12.49 -9.33
CA VAL A 47 27.20 -13.80 -9.87
C VAL A 47 25.82 -13.80 -10.55
N GLY A 48 24.80 -13.20 -9.94
CA GLY A 48 23.48 -13.06 -10.57
C GLY A 48 23.51 -12.23 -11.86
N LEU A 49 24.34 -11.18 -11.90
CA LEU A 49 24.58 -10.41 -13.11
C LEU A 49 25.28 -11.25 -14.19
N TYR A 50 26.31 -12.02 -13.82
CA TYR A 50 26.97 -12.95 -14.73
C TYR A 50 25.99 -13.97 -15.33
N GLU A 51 25.16 -14.62 -14.49
CA GLU A 51 24.16 -15.61 -14.91
C GLU A 51 23.12 -15.01 -15.87
N SER A 52 22.62 -13.80 -15.60
CA SER A 52 21.59 -13.14 -16.42
C SER A 52 22.11 -12.59 -17.74
N GLN A 53 23.40 -12.22 -17.82
CA GLN A 53 24.04 -11.76 -19.05
C GLN A 53 24.61 -12.91 -19.89
N PHE A 54 24.89 -14.07 -19.28
CA PHE A 54 25.61 -15.18 -19.89
C PHE A 54 25.18 -15.49 -21.33
N ASP A 55 23.87 -15.69 -21.56
CA ASP A 55 23.33 -16.15 -22.85
C ASP A 55 23.51 -15.11 -23.97
N LYS A 56 23.71 -13.83 -23.62
CA LYS A 56 23.88 -12.71 -24.56
C LYS A 56 25.36 -12.38 -24.83
N LEU A 57 26.27 -12.87 -24.00
CA LEU A 57 27.70 -12.56 -24.09
C LEU A 57 28.45 -13.59 -24.94
N THR A 58 29.55 -13.15 -25.55
CA THR A 58 30.47 -14.06 -26.25
C THR A 58 31.34 -14.82 -25.23
N PRO A 59 31.90 -16.00 -25.59
CA PRO A 59 32.81 -16.76 -24.71
C PRO A 59 33.97 -15.93 -24.16
N LYS A 60 34.52 -15.01 -24.97
CA LYS A 60 35.59 -14.09 -24.55
C LYS A 60 35.13 -13.16 -23.42
N VAL A 61 33.98 -12.51 -23.59
CA VAL A 61 33.45 -11.57 -22.60
C VAL A 61 33.01 -12.31 -21.32
N ARG A 62 32.54 -13.56 -21.44
CA ARG A 62 32.26 -14.43 -20.27
C ARG A 62 33.53 -14.73 -19.48
N LEU A 63 34.65 -15.04 -20.14
CA LEU A 63 35.94 -15.24 -19.47
C LEU A 63 36.47 -13.96 -18.81
N GLU A 64 36.30 -12.80 -19.44
CA GLU A 64 36.64 -11.50 -18.83
C GLU A 64 35.80 -11.25 -17.57
N ALA A 65 34.49 -11.48 -17.63
CA ALA A 65 33.61 -11.35 -16.47
C ALA A 65 33.94 -12.36 -15.35
N LEU A 66 34.28 -13.61 -15.71
CA LEU A 66 34.71 -14.62 -14.74
C LEU A 66 35.98 -14.18 -14.00
N ASN A 67 37.01 -13.74 -14.73
CA ASN A 67 38.25 -13.29 -14.10
C ASN A 67 38.03 -12.03 -13.26
N PHE A 68 37.22 -11.08 -13.74
CA PHE A 68 36.86 -9.90 -12.94
C PHE A 68 36.22 -10.29 -11.59
N ILE A 69 35.22 -11.18 -11.60
CA ILE A 69 34.58 -11.63 -10.35
C ILE A 69 35.57 -12.36 -9.45
N LYS A 70 36.44 -13.20 -10.03
CA LYS A 70 37.48 -13.93 -9.28
C LYS A 70 38.47 -12.97 -8.61
N ASP A 71 38.99 -12.00 -9.36
CA ASP A 71 39.99 -11.03 -8.90
C ASP A 71 39.42 -10.08 -7.82
N GLN A 72 38.10 -9.79 -7.88
CA GLN A 72 37.43 -8.92 -6.90
C GLN A 72 37.12 -9.63 -5.57
N PHE A 73 36.72 -10.92 -5.60
CA PHE A 73 36.08 -11.56 -4.45
C PHE A 73 36.67 -12.90 -3.99
N LEU A 74 37.35 -13.64 -4.86
CA LEU A 74 37.70 -15.05 -4.59
C LEU A 74 39.20 -15.30 -4.49
N ASP A 75 40.00 -14.57 -5.27
CA ASP A 75 41.46 -14.72 -5.26
C ASP A 75 42.04 -14.39 -3.88
N ARG A 76 43.14 -15.07 -3.52
CA ARG A 76 43.74 -14.96 -2.17
C ARG A 76 44.23 -13.55 -1.80
N ASN A 77 44.39 -12.68 -2.79
CA ASN A 77 44.81 -11.29 -2.62
C ASN A 77 43.74 -10.31 -3.14
N SER A 78 42.48 -10.75 -3.28
CA SER A 78 41.40 -9.89 -3.75
C SER A 78 41.04 -8.83 -2.71
N GLU A 79 40.75 -7.61 -3.15
CA GLU A 79 40.42 -6.48 -2.27
C GLU A 79 39.17 -6.73 -1.40
N ARG A 80 38.17 -7.44 -1.94
CA ARG A 80 36.88 -7.73 -1.28
C ARG A 80 36.72 -9.23 -1.03
N GLN A 81 37.76 -9.87 -0.52
CA GLN A 81 37.81 -11.32 -0.38
C GLN A 81 36.66 -11.84 0.51
N VAL A 82 35.84 -12.74 -0.05
CA VAL A 82 34.84 -13.48 0.72
C VAL A 82 35.56 -14.34 1.75
N ASN A 83 35.11 -14.30 3.01
CA ASN A 83 35.76 -14.99 4.13
C ASN A 83 35.47 -16.51 4.15
N LEU A 84 35.90 -17.20 3.09
CA LEU A 84 35.77 -18.64 2.94
C LEU A 84 36.82 -19.37 3.80
N SER A 85 36.39 -20.45 4.46
CA SER A 85 37.34 -21.32 5.18
C SER A 85 38.32 -21.99 4.22
N TYR A 86 39.52 -22.33 4.70
CA TYR A 86 40.60 -22.87 3.87
C TYR A 86 40.17 -24.05 2.98
N GLN A 87 39.42 -25.00 3.53
CA GLN A 87 38.97 -26.20 2.80
C GLN A 87 38.00 -25.84 1.65
N ILE A 88 37.09 -24.88 1.91
CA ILE A 88 36.12 -24.41 0.91
C ILE A 88 36.83 -23.58 -0.16
N GLN A 89 37.68 -22.64 0.25
CA GLN A 89 38.45 -21.77 -0.66
C GLN A 89 39.34 -22.60 -1.60
N GLN A 90 40.04 -23.61 -1.08
CA GLN A 90 40.93 -24.43 -1.88
C GLN A 90 40.18 -25.26 -2.94
N SER A 91 38.98 -25.76 -2.62
CA SER A 91 38.11 -26.47 -3.56
C SER A 91 37.66 -25.55 -4.71
N ILE A 92 37.12 -24.38 -4.36
CA ILE A 92 36.61 -23.38 -5.31
C ILE A 92 37.72 -22.89 -6.23
N LEU A 93 38.86 -22.43 -5.68
CA LEU A 93 39.96 -21.88 -6.48
C LEU A 93 40.58 -22.93 -7.41
N LYS A 94 40.65 -24.20 -6.96
CA LYS A 94 41.13 -25.29 -7.83
C LYS A 94 40.22 -25.44 -9.06
N LYS A 95 38.90 -25.54 -8.85
CA LYS A 95 37.95 -25.65 -9.97
C LYS A 95 37.97 -24.43 -10.89
N LEU A 96 38.04 -23.22 -10.33
CA LEU A 96 38.12 -22.00 -11.13
C LEU A 96 39.40 -21.93 -11.98
N SER A 97 40.53 -22.45 -11.46
CA SER A 97 41.79 -22.50 -12.22
C SER A 97 41.77 -23.47 -13.41
N GLU A 98 40.87 -24.45 -13.40
CA GLU A 98 40.67 -25.42 -14.48
C GLU A 98 39.84 -24.81 -15.64
N VAL A 99 39.14 -23.70 -15.41
CA VAL A 99 38.29 -23.02 -16.42
C VAL A 99 39.12 -21.98 -17.18
N THR A 100 39.75 -22.40 -18.28
CA THR A 100 40.65 -21.54 -19.08
C THR A 100 40.15 -21.18 -20.47
N SER A 101 39.19 -21.93 -21.03
CA SER A 101 38.80 -21.83 -22.45
C SER A 101 37.35 -21.41 -22.69
N ASN A 102 36.39 -22.01 -21.97
CA ASN A 102 34.98 -21.69 -22.08
C ASN A 102 34.35 -21.67 -20.69
N ALA A 103 34.05 -20.47 -20.19
CA ALA A 103 33.42 -20.28 -18.90
C ALA A 103 31.96 -20.80 -18.95
N PRO A 104 31.58 -21.79 -18.13
CA PRO A 104 30.20 -22.25 -18.06
C PRO A 104 29.32 -21.26 -17.28
N LYS A 105 27.99 -21.36 -17.46
CA LYS A 105 27.02 -20.45 -16.83
C LYS A 105 26.99 -20.61 -15.32
N ASP A 106 27.18 -21.83 -14.86
CA ASP A 106 27.10 -22.28 -13.48
C ASP A 106 28.48 -22.37 -12.78
N VAL A 107 29.51 -21.75 -13.38
CA VAL A 107 30.90 -21.80 -12.88
C VAL A 107 31.04 -21.37 -11.41
N PHE A 108 30.17 -20.47 -10.95
CA PHE A 108 30.19 -19.94 -9.58
C PHE A 108 29.28 -20.70 -8.61
N ASN A 109 28.55 -21.74 -9.01
CA ASN A 109 27.54 -22.38 -8.15
C ASN A 109 28.06 -22.86 -6.79
N GLU A 110 29.29 -23.39 -6.74
CA GLU A 110 29.91 -23.82 -5.48
C GLU A 110 30.24 -22.63 -4.57
N ALA A 111 30.84 -21.57 -5.14
CA ALA A 111 31.17 -20.35 -4.42
C ALA A 111 29.91 -19.58 -3.99
N LYS A 112 28.87 -19.56 -4.83
CA LYS A 112 27.56 -18.97 -4.55
C LYS A 112 26.93 -19.61 -3.32
N LYS A 113 26.83 -20.95 -3.27
CA LYS A 113 26.29 -21.67 -2.11
C LYS A 113 27.08 -21.44 -0.82
N ALA A 114 28.41 -21.40 -0.91
CA ALA A 114 29.26 -21.12 0.25
C ALA A 114 29.07 -19.67 0.75
N THR A 115 28.91 -18.71 -0.16
CA THR A 115 28.71 -17.30 0.19
C THR A 115 27.29 -17.03 0.70
N GLU A 116 26.28 -17.69 0.14
CA GLU A 116 24.90 -17.68 0.67
C GLU A 116 24.85 -18.17 2.11
N TYR A 117 25.63 -19.21 2.44
CA TYR A 117 25.75 -19.70 3.82
C TYR A 117 26.35 -18.65 4.76
N LEU A 118 27.42 -17.96 4.34
CA LEU A 118 28.04 -16.89 5.13
C LEU A 118 27.10 -15.69 5.30
N LEU A 119 26.48 -15.22 4.21
CA LEU A 119 25.51 -14.13 4.24
C LEU A 119 24.35 -14.47 5.18
N TYR A 120 23.83 -15.70 5.13
CA TYR A 120 22.76 -16.14 6.02
C TYR A 120 23.18 -16.14 7.49
N THR A 121 24.32 -16.78 7.79
CA THR A 121 24.73 -17.08 9.18
C THR A 121 25.29 -15.85 9.88
N GLU A 122 26.17 -15.11 9.21
CA GLU A 122 26.98 -14.05 9.84
C GLU A 122 26.37 -12.67 9.69
N GLN A 123 25.40 -12.47 8.79
CA GLN A 123 24.95 -11.13 8.43
C GLN A 123 23.42 -11.00 8.46
N TYR A 124 22.71 -11.76 7.64
CA TYR A 124 21.25 -11.71 7.58
C TYR A 124 20.60 -12.08 8.92
N THR A 125 21.16 -13.06 9.65
CA THR A 125 20.69 -13.40 11.00
C THR A 125 20.76 -12.20 11.95
N TYR A 126 21.89 -11.49 11.98
CA TYR A 126 22.09 -10.31 12.82
C TYR A 126 21.26 -9.10 12.35
N PHE A 127 21.07 -8.96 11.04
CA PHE A 127 20.17 -7.97 10.46
C PHE A 127 18.73 -8.15 10.96
N ILE A 128 18.15 -9.36 10.86
CA ILE A 128 16.79 -9.63 11.37
C ILE A 128 16.70 -9.42 12.88
N ASN A 129 17.72 -9.84 13.65
CA ASN A 129 17.79 -9.58 15.08
C ASN A 129 17.81 -8.07 15.40
N LYS A 130 18.52 -7.26 14.61
CA LYS A 130 18.57 -5.80 14.77
C LYS A 130 17.22 -5.14 14.48
N LEU A 131 16.45 -5.67 13.53
CA LEU A 131 15.07 -5.19 13.26
C LEU A 131 14.09 -5.49 14.42
N ASN A 132 14.43 -6.44 15.29
CA ASN A 132 13.66 -6.83 16.48
C ASN A 132 14.29 -6.32 17.80
N ALA A 133 15.32 -5.48 17.73
CA ALA A 133 15.97 -4.98 18.93
C ALA A 133 15.10 -3.92 19.61
N ASN A 134 15.02 -3.93 20.94
CA ASN A 134 14.25 -2.93 21.71
C ASN A 134 14.66 -1.47 21.43
N THR A 135 15.87 -1.25 20.90
CA THR A 135 16.45 0.06 20.59
C THR A 135 16.32 0.46 19.11
N ILE A 136 15.74 -0.39 18.25
CA ILE A 136 15.52 -0.05 16.83
C ILE A 136 14.65 1.20 16.72
N GLY A 137 14.90 2.08 15.74
CA GLY A 137 14.07 3.26 15.50
C GLY A 137 14.17 4.35 16.59
N THR A 138 15.23 4.35 17.39
CA THR A 138 15.48 5.40 18.39
C THR A 138 16.84 6.07 18.23
N GLY A 139 17.76 5.43 17.52
CA GLY A 139 19.14 5.89 17.39
C GLY A 139 19.32 6.69 16.12
N LYS A 140 20.07 7.80 16.18
CA LYS A 140 20.47 8.57 14.99
C LYS A 140 21.28 7.78 13.95
N LYS A 141 21.71 6.56 14.26
CA LYS A 141 22.56 5.68 13.44
C LYS A 141 22.06 4.23 13.39
N ASP A 142 20.75 3.99 13.59
CA ASP A 142 20.20 2.66 13.29
C ASP A 142 19.94 2.49 11.78
N VAL A 143 19.63 1.25 11.36
CA VAL A 143 19.45 0.90 9.94
C VAL A 143 18.32 1.69 9.29
N TYR A 144 17.25 1.99 10.02
CA TYR A 144 16.13 2.79 9.51
C TYR A 144 16.56 4.24 9.28
N SER A 145 17.25 4.85 10.23
CA SER A 145 17.76 6.22 10.10
C SER A 145 18.79 6.34 8.98
N LEU A 146 19.70 5.38 8.86
CA LEU A 146 20.68 5.32 7.76
C LEU A 146 20.00 5.24 6.39
N TYR A 147 18.94 4.45 6.27
CA TYR A 147 18.13 4.38 5.07
C TYR A 147 17.40 5.70 4.78
N LEU A 148 16.72 6.27 5.78
CA LEU A 148 15.94 7.51 5.63
C LEU A 148 16.81 8.72 5.26
N ASN A 149 18.05 8.79 5.73
CA ASN A 149 19.01 9.84 5.39
C ASN A 149 19.35 9.90 3.88
N GLN A 150 18.98 8.87 3.11
CA GLN A 150 19.14 8.85 1.65
C GLN A 150 18.01 9.58 0.91
N PHE A 151 16.98 10.05 1.61
CA PHE A 151 15.83 10.73 1.06
C PHE A 151 15.73 12.17 1.61
N PRO A 152 15.48 13.18 0.75
CA PRO A 152 15.26 14.53 1.23
C PRO A 152 13.94 14.63 2.00
N LYS A 153 13.92 15.43 3.07
CA LYS A 153 12.68 15.74 3.78
C LYS A 153 11.79 16.59 2.88
N THR A 154 10.58 16.12 2.61
CA THR A 154 9.56 16.86 1.87
C THR A 154 8.56 17.47 2.86
N ASN A 155 8.19 18.74 2.63
CA ASN A 155 7.16 19.37 3.42
C ASN A 155 5.78 18.81 3.02
N PRO A 156 4.85 18.61 3.97
CA PRO A 156 3.50 18.17 3.65
C PRO A 156 2.83 19.17 2.70
N GLN A 157 2.32 18.68 1.57
CA GLN A 157 1.52 19.47 0.65
C GLN A 157 0.04 19.12 0.84
N PRO A 158 -0.87 20.10 0.76
CA PRO A 158 -2.30 19.83 0.89
C PRO A 158 -2.78 18.86 -0.19
N LEU A 159 -3.65 17.93 0.19
CA LEU A 159 -4.21 16.94 -0.73
C LEU A 159 -5.07 17.59 -1.81
N TYR A 160 -5.80 18.66 -1.55
CA TYR A 160 -6.72 19.25 -2.53
C TYR A 160 -6.52 20.75 -2.70
N LYS A 161 -6.96 21.29 -3.85
CA LYS A 161 -7.09 22.73 -4.06
C LYS A 161 -8.05 23.32 -2.99
N PRO A 162 -7.93 24.62 -2.64
CA PRO A 162 -8.52 25.18 -1.41
C PRO A 162 -10.00 24.90 -1.18
N THR A 163 -10.86 25.10 -2.18
CA THR A 163 -12.32 24.91 -2.06
C THR A 163 -12.66 23.45 -1.77
N LEU A 164 -12.13 22.52 -2.56
CA LEU A 164 -12.35 21.10 -2.36
C LEU A 164 -11.76 20.62 -1.02
N ASN A 165 -10.60 21.14 -0.62
CA ASN A 165 -9.98 20.77 0.65
C ASN A 165 -10.91 21.08 1.84
N LYS A 166 -11.56 22.25 1.84
CA LYS A 166 -12.55 22.61 2.89
C LYS A 166 -13.72 21.62 2.94
N VAL A 167 -14.23 21.19 1.77
CA VAL A 167 -15.33 20.21 1.69
C VAL A 167 -14.89 18.86 2.24
N ILE A 168 -13.74 18.33 1.80
CA ILE A 168 -13.25 17.02 2.23
C ILE A 168 -12.89 17.02 3.73
N GLU A 169 -12.24 18.05 4.24
CA GLU A 169 -11.93 18.17 5.67
C GLU A 169 -13.19 18.24 6.54
N THR A 170 -14.30 18.76 6.01
CA THR A 170 -15.59 18.75 6.72
C THR A 170 -16.14 17.33 6.83
N GLU A 171 -16.04 16.52 5.77
CA GLU A 171 -16.52 15.14 5.80
C GLU A 171 -15.62 14.23 6.66
N LYS A 172 -14.29 14.39 6.58
CA LYS A 172 -13.32 13.65 7.40
C LYS A 172 -13.61 13.73 8.90
N LYS A 173 -14.09 14.88 9.38
CA LYS A 173 -14.45 15.06 10.80
C LYS A 173 -15.46 14.05 11.31
N SER A 174 -16.34 13.49 10.47
CA SER A 174 -17.27 12.45 10.95
C SER A 174 -17.09 11.09 10.34
N TRP A 175 -16.25 10.94 9.32
CA TRP A 175 -15.66 9.62 9.09
C TRP A 175 -14.89 9.13 10.31
N ASN A 176 -14.34 10.05 11.11
CA ASN A 176 -13.65 9.74 12.37
C ASN A 176 -14.61 9.45 13.55
N GLU A 177 -15.92 9.67 13.41
CA GLU A 177 -16.90 9.37 14.47
C GLU A 177 -17.28 7.89 14.53
N ASP A 178 -17.10 7.15 13.43
CA ASP A 178 -17.44 5.72 13.29
C ASP A 178 -16.37 4.76 13.86
N GLU A 179 -15.18 5.27 14.22
CA GLU A 179 -14.09 4.46 14.76
C GLU A 179 -14.30 4.08 16.24
N VAL A 180 -13.65 2.99 16.69
CA VAL A 180 -13.67 2.57 18.10
C VAL A 180 -13.22 3.73 18.98
N LYS A 181 -14.11 4.22 19.84
CA LYS A 181 -13.77 5.29 20.77
C LYS A 181 -12.73 4.79 21.77
N ARG A 182 -11.59 5.49 21.84
CA ARG A 182 -10.52 5.19 22.79
C ARG A 182 -10.98 5.58 24.19
N ASN A 183 -11.19 4.60 25.07
CA ASN A 183 -11.61 4.86 26.45
C ASN A 183 -10.40 5.24 27.33
N THR A 184 -10.26 6.54 27.58
CA THR A 184 -9.18 7.12 28.39
C THR A 184 -9.52 7.27 29.89
N GLU A 185 -10.42 6.45 30.44
CA GLU A 185 -10.74 6.43 31.88
C GLU A 185 -9.57 5.89 32.72
N SER A 186 -8.89 4.85 32.23
CA SER A 186 -7.72 4.22 32.86
C SER A 186 -6.81 3.57 31.80
N ILE A 187 -5.56 3.24 32.15
CA ILE A 187 -4.65 2.52 31.23
C ILE A 187 -5.29 1.19 30.81
N LYS A 188 -5.92 0.49 31.75
CA LYS A 188 -6.62 -0.77 31.51
C LYS A 188 -7.77 -0.61 30.49
N SER A 189 -8.63 0.40 30.63
CA SER A 189 -9.72 0.64 29.69
C SER A 189 -9.23 1.02 28.29
N LEU A 190 -8.08 1.70 28.22
CA LEU A 190 -7.46 2.06 26.94
C LEU A 190 -6.86 0.83 26.25
N ILE A 191 -6.28 -0.11 27.00
CA ILE A 191 -5.83 -1.42 26.48
C ILE A 191 -7.01 -2.25 25.99
N GLU A 192 -8.11 -2.32 26.74
CA GLU A 192 -9.33 -3.02 26.30
C GLU A 192 -9.84 -2.43 24.97
N SER A 193 -9.78 -1.10 24.83
CA SER A 193 -10.11 -0.41 23.58
C SER A 193 -9.15 -0.76 22.44
N LEU A 194 -7.84 -0.91 22.72
CA LEU A 194 -6.84 -1.29 21.72
C LEU A 194 -7.01 -2.75 21.28
N ILE A 195 -7.27 -3.66 22.22
CA ILE A 195 -7.53 -5.08 21.93
C ILE A 195 -8.77 -5.20 21.03
N GLN A 196 -9.85 -4.46 21.34
CA GLN A 196 -11.05 -4.49 20.52
C GLN A 196 -10.79 -3.96 19.10
N ASP A 197 -10.01 -2.88 18.98
CA ASP A 197 -9.62 -2.33 17.69
C ASP A 197 -8.73 -3.30 16.88
N GLU A 198 -7.75 -3.94 17.51
CA GLU A 198 -6.94 -5.01 16.92
C GLU A 198 -7.79 -6.19 16.43
N CYS A 199 -8.72 -6.69 17.26
CA CYS A 199 -9.62 -7.77 16.87
C CYS A 199 -10.48 -7.40 15.65
N ASN A 200 -10.98 -6.16 15.61
CA ASN A 200 -11.74 -5.66 14.46
C ASN A 200 -10.86 -5.57 13.19
N TYR A 201 -9.62 -5.06 13.34
CA TYR A 201 -8.65 -4.94 12.26
C TYR A 201 -8.22 -6.31 11.71
N VAL A 202 -7.87 -7.26 12.58
CA VAL A 202 -7.57 -8.64 12.18
C VAL A 202 -8.78 -9.26 11.49
N GLY A 203 -10.00 -9.00 11.96
CA GLY A 203 -11.21 -9.43 11.28
C GLY A 203 -11.33 -8.92 9.84
N VAL A 204 -10.84 -7.72 9.54
CA VAL A 204 -10.74 -7.20 8.16
C VAL A 204 -9.73 -7.99 7.34
N LEU A 205 -8.51 -8.19 7.87
CA LEU A 205 -7.46 -8.95 7.19
C LEU A 205 -7.87 -10.41 6.93
N THR A 206 -8.49 -11.06 7.91
CA THR A 206 -8.99 -12.43 7.79
C THR A 206 -10.04 -12.54 6.70
N SER A 207 -10.97 -11.57 6.59
CA SER A 207 -11.94 -11.58 5.49
C SER A 207 -11.28 -11.41 4.11
N LEU A 208 -10.17 -10.66 3.98
CA LEU A 208 -9.41 -10.63 2.73
C LEU A 208 -8.75 -11.99 2.44
N SER A 209 -8.23 -12.67 3.46
CA SER A 209 -7.67 -14.02 3.34
C SER A 209 -8.72 -15.05 2.93
N GLU A 210 -9.91 -15.02 3.55
CA GLU A 210 -11.05 -15.87 3.20
C GLU A 210 -11.51 -15.65 1.74
N PHE A 211 -11.52 -14.39 1.30
CA PHE A 211 -11.82 -14.05 -0.08
C PHE A 211 -10.78 -14.63 -1.05
N SER A 212 -9.49 -14.51 -0.74
CA SER A 212 -8.40 -15.12 -1.51
C SER A 212 -8.54 -16.65 -1.62
N GLU A 213 -8.85 -17.33 -0.52
CA GLU A 213 -9.11 -18.77 -0.52
C GLU A 213 -10.32 -19.14 -1.38
N MET A 214 -11.41 -18.36 -1.30
CA MET A 214 -12.60 -18.60 -2.10
C MET A 214 -12.30 -18.48 -3.60
N MET A 215 -11.58 -17.44 -4.02
CA MET A 215 -11.20 -17.24 -5.43
C MET A 215 -10.28 -18.36 -5.93
N THR A 216 -9.41 -18.87 -5.06
CA THR A 216 -8.56 -20.05 -5.35
C THR A 216 -9.38 -21.33 -5.50
N LYS A 217 -10.27 -21.62 -4.54
CA LYS A 217 -11.12 -22.83 -4.53
C LYS A 217 -12.04 -22.88 -5.74
N LYS A 218 -12.57 -21.73 -6.18
CA LYS A 218 -13.39 -21.59 -7.39
C LYS A 218 -12.56 -21.52 -8.68
N GLN A 219 -11.23 -21.54 -8.60
CA GLN A 219 -10.31 -21.42 -9.75
C GLN A 219 -10.53 -20.16 -10.59
N ILE A 220 -11.07 -19.10 -9.98
CA ILE A 220 -11.35 -17.83 -10.67
C ILE A 220 -10.05 -17.07 -10.93
N LEU A 221 -9.12 -17.12 -9.96
CA LEU A 221 -7.84 -16.42 -10.03
C LEU A 221 -6.67 -17.37 -9.85
N GLY A 222 -5.63 -17.17 -10.66
CA GLY A 222 -4.36 -17.87 -10.52
C GLY A 222 -3.53 -17.36 -9.34
N PRO A 223 -2.52 -18.15 -8.89
CA PRO A 223 -1.70 -17.83 -7.72
C PRO A 223 -0.93 -16.51 -7.86
N ASP A 224 -0.43 -16.19 -9.06
CA ASP A 224 0.31 -14.95 -9.31
C ASP A 224 -0.57 -13.70 -9.10
N VAL A 225 -1.82 -13.75 -9.57
CA VAL A 225 -2.78 -12.65 -9.39
C VAL A 225 -3.18 -12.51 -7.92
N LEU A 226 -3.35 -13.62 -7.21
CA LEU A 226 -3.64 -13.59 -5.77
C LEU A 226 -2.45 -13.03 -4.98
N LYS A 227 -1.21 -13.32 -5.37
CA LYS A 227 -0.02 -12.70 -4.80
C LYS A 227 0.01 -11.19 -5.06
N GLU A 228 -0.36 -10.72 -6.24
CA GLU A 228 -0.47 -9.28 -6.54
C GLU A 228 -1.54 -8.56 -5.69
N LEU A 229 -2.57 -9.27 -5.22
CA LEU A 229 -3.68 -8.70 -4.45
C LEU A 229 -3.48 -8.79 -2.93
N PHE A 230 -2.99 -9.94 -2.44
CA PHE A 230 -3.05 -10.34 -1.03
C PHE A 230 -1.69 -10.81 -0.47
N ASP A 231 -0.57 -10.41 -1.09
CA ASP A 231 0.77 -10.77 -0.64
C ASP A 231 0.95 -10.56 0.87
N HIS A 232 1.52 -11.55 1.55
CA HIS A 232 1.85 -11.49 2.98
C HIS A 232 0.69 -11.25 3.96
N ILE A 233 -0.57 -11.14 3.53
CA ILE A 233 -1.73 -10.94 4.45
C ILE A 233 -1.78 -12.00 5.56
N PRO A 234 -1.60 -13.32 5.29
CA PRO A 234 -1.61 -14.34 6.35
C PRO A 234 -0.49 -14.15 7.40
N VAL A 235 0.70 -13.71 6.97
CA VAL A 235 1.84 -13.47 7.87
C VAL A 235 1.53 -12.27 8.79
N LEU A 236 0.95 -11.21 8.24
CA LEU A 236 0.53 -10.06 9.05
C LEU A 236 -0.53 -10.46 10.08
N ILE A 237 -1.54 -11.27 9.69
CA ILE A 237 -2.57 -11.79 10.62
C ILE A 237 -1.92 -12.51 11.81
N GLN A 238 -0.92 -13.36 11.57
CA GLN A 238 -0.21 -14.09 12.63
C GLN A 238 0.47 -13.15 13.63
N HIS A 239 1.15 -12.11 13.15
CA HIS A 239 1.80 -11.11 14.02
C HIS A 239 0.78 -10.31 14.83
N HIS A 240 -0.30 -9.84 14.22
CA HIS A 240 -1.37 -9.16 14.94
C HIS A 240 -2.04 -10.07 15.97
N GLN A 241 -2.25 -11.35 15.65
CA GLN A 241 -2.81 -12.31 16.61
C GLN A 241 -1.88 -12.52 17.81
N LYS A 242 -0.55 -12.63 17.57
CA LYS A 242 0.46 -12.68 18.63
C LYS A 242 0.46 -11.41 19.49
N PHE A 243 0.30 -10.24 18.86
CA PHE A 243 0.20 -8.97 19.55
C PHE A 243 -1.06 -8.88 20.43
N ILE A 244 -2.23 -9.28 19.92
CA ILE A 244 -3.48 -9.39 20.69
C ILE A 244 -3.28 -10.29 21.91
N SER A 245 -2.70 -11.48 21.72
CA SER A 245 -2.44 -12.40 22.83
C SER A 245 -1.52 -11.77 23.89
N SER A 246 -0.51 -11.01 23.48
CA SER A 246 0.36 -10.30 24.42
C SER A 246 -0.38 -9.20 25.19
N LEU A 247 -1.27 -8.44 24.55
CA LEU A 247 -2.08 -7.40 25.21
C LEU A 247 -3.12 -8.00 26.18
N GLN A 248 -3.56 -9.23 25.96
CA GLN A 248 -4.53 -9.94 26.81
C GLN A 248 -3.89 -10.63 28.03
N GLU A 249 -2.55 -10.65 28.13
CA GLU A 249 -1.86 -11.22 29.29
C GLU A 249 -2.26 -10.51 30.59
N ALA A 250 -2.31 -11.26 31.70
CA ALA A 250 -2.63 -10.70 33.00
C ALA A 250 -1.64 -9.60 33.38
N LYS A 251 -2.16 -8.44 33.81
CA LYS A 251 -1.38 -7.24 34.16
C LYS A 251 -0.61 -6.63 32.98
N ALA A 252 -1.08 -6.82 31.75
CA ALA A 252 -0.52 -6.11 30.58
C ALA A 252 -0.55 -4.58 30.73
N ASP A 253 -1.47 -4.05 31.54
CA ASP A 253 -1.57 -2.64 31.91
C ASP A 253 -0.41 -2.10 32.75
N GLU A 254 0.43 -2.98 33.32
CA GLU A 254 1.63 -2.60 34.06
C GLU A 254 2.88 -2.46 33.15
N LYS A 255 2.82 -2.90 31.89
CA LYS A 255 3.97 -3.00 30.95
C LYS A 255 3.56 -2.69 29.50
N VAL A 256 2.90 -1.56 29.29
CA VAL A 256 2.34 -1.19 27.99
C VAL A 256 3.45 -0.86 27.00
N GLY A 257 4.43 -0.06 27.42
CA GLY A 257 5.59 0.33 26.61
C GLY A 257 6.37 -0.86 26.07
N GLU A 258 6.74 -1.80 26.93
CA GLU A 258 7.42 -3.06 26.57
C GLU A 258 6.64 -3.87 25.52
N LYS A 259 5.32 -4.05 25.73
CA LYS A 259 4.44 -4.82 24.83
C LYS A 259 4.25 -4.13 23.48
N LEU A 260 4.11 -2.81 23.45
CA LEU A 260 4.01 -2.06 22.20
C LEU A 260 5.33 -2.06 21.43
N ASN A 261 6.48 -1.93 22.12
CA ASN A 261 7.79 -1.95 21.47
C ASN A 261 8.04 -3.31 20.80
N SER A 262 8.07 -4.38 21.58
CA SER A 262 8.34 -5.73 21.05
C SER A 262 7.22 -6.27 20.15
N GLY A 263 5.98 -5.90 20.43
CA GLY A 263 4.81 -6.35 19.68
C GLY A 263 4.64 -5.71 18.31
N LEU A 264 5.32 -4.59 18.01
CA LEU A 264 5.13 -3.83 16.77
C LEU A 264 6.37 -3.75 15.86
N HIS A 265 7.46 -4.47 16.17
CA HIS A 265 8.65 -4.52 15.29
C HIS A 265 8.33 -5.04 13.88
N PHE A 266 7.33 -5.92 13.76
CA PHE A 266 6.90 -6.50 12.49
C PHE A 266 6.25 -5.49 11.53
N LEU A 267 5.97 -4.24 11.96
CA LEU A 267 5.37 -3.23 11.09
C LEU A 267 6.20 -2.94 9.83
N VAL A 268 7.52 -3.15 9.85
CA VAL A 268 8.36 -3.04 8.64
C VAL A 268 7.96 -4.07 7.56
N LEU A 269 7.42 -5.22 7.96
CA LEU A 269 6.97 -6.30 7.07
C LEU A 269 5.69 -5.95 6.31
N TYR A 270 4.98 -4.87 6.69
CA TYR A 270 3.89 -4.32 5.88
C TYR A 270 4.36 -4.01 4.45
N ARG A 271 5.66 -3.78 4.24
CA ARG A 271 6.27 -3.61 2.92
C ARG A 271 5.80 -4.66 1.90
N TYR A 272 5.78 -5.93 2.29
CA TYR A 272 5.46 -7.03 1.36
C TYR A 272 4.03 -6.95 0.82
N TYR A 273 3.09 -6.43 1.61
CA TYR A 273 1.73 -6.12 1.17
C TYR A 273 1.64 -4.74 0.49
N LEU A 274 2.14 -3.69 1.15
CA LEU A 274 1.97 -2.30 0.74
C LEU A 274 2.67 -1.95 -0.58
N ARG A 275 3.69 -2.72 -1.01
CA ARG A 275 4.29 -2.57 -2.35
C ARG A 275 3.29 -2.77 -3.50
N HIS A 276 2.18 -3.45 -3.24
CA HIS A 276 1.09 -3.66 -4.18
C HIS A 276 -0.03 -2.62 -4.06
N VAL A 277 -0.04 -1.79 -3.02
CA VAL A 277 -1.05 -0.73 -2.82
C VAL A 277 -0.63 0.54 -3.57
N PRO A 278 -1.49 1.20 -4.38
CA PRO A 278 -2.90 0.88 -4.66
C PRO A 278 -3.10 0.12 -5.99
N LYS A 279 -2.07 -0.54 -6.54
CA LYS A 279 -2.21 -1.34 -7.77
C LYS A 279 -3.17 -2.53 -7.57
N ASN A 280 -3.23 -3.09 -6.37
CA ASN A 280 -4.17 -4.14 -5.99
C ASN A 280 -5.64 -3.72 -6.17
N ILE A 281 -6.00 -2.48 -5.83
CA ILE A 281 -7.34 -1.92 -6.08
C ILE A 281 -7.64 -1.90 -7.59
N ALA A 282 -6.73 -1.33 -8.38
CA ALA A 282 -6.89 -1.27 -9.83
C ALA A 282 -7.02 -2.66 -10.46
N LYS A 283 -6.19 -3.60 -10.01
CA LYS A 283 -6.21 -4.99 -10.48
C LYS A 283 -7.55 -5.69 -10.16
N LEU A 284 -8.08 -5.52 -8.95
CA LEU A 284 -9.38 -6.08 -8.59
C LEU A 284 -10.52 -5.45 -9.39
N CYS A 285 -10.46 -4.14 -9.67
CA CYS A 285 -11.41 -3.48 -10.56
C CYS A 285 -11.34 -4.04 -11.99
N SER A 286 -10.14 -4.20 -12.57
CA SER A 286 -9.99 -4.81 -13.91
C SER A 286 -10.55 -6.23 -13.95
N ILE A 287 -10.32 -7.03 -12.90
CA ILE A 287 -10.91 -8.38 -12.77
C ILE A 287 -12.43 -8.31 -12.76
N GLY A 288 -13.02 -7.39 -11.99
CA GLY A 288 -14.48 -7.21 -11.95
C GLY A 288 -15.09 -6.70 -13.26
N MET A 289 -14.29 -6.05 -14.10
CA MET A 289 -14.71 -5.48 -15.39
C MET A 289 -14.58 -6.46 -16.56
N THR A 290 -13.96 -7.63 -16.39
CA THR A 290 -13.90 -8.68 -17.42
C THR A 290 -15.29 -9.07 -17.89
N ASP A 291 -15.50 -9.26 -19.18
CA ASP A 291 -16.81 -9.65 -19.71
C ASP A 291 -17.12 -11.14 -19.39
N GLU A 292 -18.35 -11.44 -19.00
CA GLU A 292 -18.83 -12.81 -18.76
C GLU A 292 -18.62 -13.70 -19.99
N ILE A 293 -18.71 -13.13 -21.21
CA ILE A 293 -18.56 -13.88 -22.45
C ILE A 293 -17.12 -14.38 -22.66
N GLU A 294 -16.11 -13.67 -22.14
CA GLU A 294 -14.70 -14.03 -22.32
C GLU A 294 -14.27 -15.22 -21.45
N VAL A 295 -14.84 -15.32 -20.25
CA VAL A 295 -14.45 -16.32 -19.22
C VAL A 295 -15.51 -17.39 -18.99
N GLY A 296 -16.72 -17.18 -19.48
CA GLY A 296 -17.89 -18.01 -19.21
C GLY A 296 -18.48 -17.76 -17.83
N ARG A 297 -19.77 -18.07 -17.69
CA ARG A 297 -20.57 -17.82 -16.47
C ARG A 297 -20.00 -18.44 -15.19
N GLU A 298 -19.34 -19.60 -15.30
CA GLU A 298 -18.79 -20.32 -14.15
C GLU A 298 -17.56 -19.63 -13.53
N LEU A 299 -16.73 -18.98 -14.36
CA LEU A 299 -15.52 -18.28 -13.93
C LEU A 299 -15.71 -16.77 -13.87
N TYR A 300 -16.94 -16.28 -14.05
CA TYR A 300 -17.24 -14.85 -14.05
C TYR A 300 -17.01 -14.25 -12.66
N PRO A 301 -16.04 -13.33 -12.47
CA PRO A 301 -15.63 -12.87 -11.14
C PRO A 301 -16.57 -11.84 -10.53
N LEU A 302 -17.28 -11.03 -11.34
CA LEU A 302 -18.05 -9.89 -10.84
C LEU A 302 -19.11 -10.29 -9.79
N PRO A 303 -19.95 -11.32 -9.99
CA PRO A 303 -20.95 -11.71 -8.99
C PRO A 303 -20.33 -12.11 -7.66
N VAL A 304 -19.15 -12.75 -7.70
CA VAL A 304 -18.42 -13.19 -6.51
C VAL A 304 -17.83 -12.01 -5.74
N ILE A 305 -17.28 -11.03 -6.47
CA ILE A 305 -16.78 -9.79 -5.86
C ILE A 305 -17.93 -8.97 -5.27
N GLU A 306 -19.04 -8.82 -6.00
CA GLU A 306 -20.20 -8.04 -5.58
C GLU A 306 -20.89 -8.66 -4.35
N GLU A 307 -21.02 -9.99 -4.28
CA GLU A 307 -21.55 -10.69 -3.10
C GLU A 307 -20.69 -10.42 -1.86
N PHE A 308 -19.36 -10.57 -2.01
CA PHE A 308 -18.43 -10.31 -0.92
C PHE A 308 -18.42 -8.83 -0.50
N ASP A 309 -18.35 -7.90 -1.46
CA ASP A 309 -18.38 -6.45 -1.20
C ASP A 309 -19.64 -6.06 -0.42
N LYS A 310 -20.81 -6.52 -0.88
CA LYS A 310 -22.08 -6.28 -0.20
C LYS A 310 -22.06 -6.84 1.23
N GLN A 311 -21.55 -8.06 1.43
CA GLN A 311 -21.42 -8.67 2.75
C GLN A 311 -20.55 -7.81 3.68
N GLN A 312 -19.36 -7.38 3.23
CA GLN A 312 -18.46 -6.59 4.07
C GLN A 312 -19.00 -5.18 4.36
N LYS A 313 -19.72 -4.55 3.43
CA LYS A 313 -20.38 -3.27 3.67
C LYS A 313 -21.49 -3.36 4.71
N MET A 314 -22.21 -4.49 4.78
CA MET A 314 -23.21 -4.74 5.84
C MET A 314 -22.55 -5.05 7.19
N THR A 315 -21.54 -5.92 7.21
CA THR A 315 -20.98 -6.45 8.46
C THR A 315 -19.95 -5.51 9.10
N LYS A 316 -19.05 -4.94 8.29
CA LYS A 316 -17.91 -4.14 8.75
C LYS A 316 -17.99 -2.67 8.35
N LYS A 317 -19.05 -2.25 7.64
CA LYS A 317 -19.17 -0.91 7.04
C LYS A 317 -17.97 -0.52 6.17
N MET A 318 -17.37 -1.50 5.49
CA MET A 318 -16.25 -1.31 4.57
C MET A 318 -16.49 -2.10 3.29
N SER A 319 -16.28 -1.46 2.14
CA SER A 319 -16.17 -2.13 0.85
C SER A 319 -14.86 -2.92 0.75
N ILE A 320 -14.79 -3.91 -0.14
CA ILE A 320 -13.56 -4.67 -0.38
C ILE A 320 -12.40 -3.75 -0.79
N LEU A 321 -12.68 -2.70 -1.57
CA LEU A 321 -11.67 -1.73 -1.99
C LEU A 321 -11.13 -0.90 -0.82
N GLN A 322 -11.99 -0.55 0.15
CA GLN A 322 -11.54 0.12 1.38
C GLN A 322 -10.68 -0.82 2.22
N MET A 323 -11.07 -2.09 2.34
CA MET A 323 -10.30 -3.09 3.08
C MET A 323 -8.89 -3.27 2.48
N LEU A 324 -8.74 -3.22 1.15
CA LEU A 324 -7.44 -3.32 0.48
C LEU A 324 -6.50 -2.15 0.80
N VAL A 325 -7.00 -0.91 0.91
CA VAL A 325 -6.15 0.24 1.27
C VAL A 325 -5.99 0.42 2.78
N TYR A 326 -6.86 -0.18 3.59
CA TYR A 326 -6.91 0.04 5.03
C TYR A 326 -5.59 -0.22 5.78
N PRO A 327 -4.82 -1.30 5.49
CA PRO A 327 -3.54 -1.56 6.16
C PRO A 327 -2.51 -0.44 6.00
N TYR A 328 -2.60 0.36 4.93
CA TYR A 328 -1.70 1.49 4.70
C TYR A 328 -1.74 2.52 5.84
N PHE A 329 -2.91 2.69 6.48
CA PHE A 329 -3.12 3.71 7.50
C PHE A 329 -2.94 3.19 8.93
N ARG A 330 -2.63 1.90 9.12
CA ARG A 330 -2.69 1.24 10.43
C ARG A 330 -1.79 1.88 11.49
N VAL A 331 -0.61 2.36 11.09
CA VAL A 331 0.35 3.04 11.98
C VAL A 331 -0.26 4.26 12.68
N ARG A 332 -1.18 4.99 12.02
CA ARG A 332 -1.85 6.16 12.59
C ARG A 332 -2.70 5.82 13.80
N THR A 333 -3.33 4.64 13.79
CA THR A 333 -4.08 4.14 14.93
C THR A 333 -3.15 3.95 16.12
N TYR A 334 -2.02 3.27 15.94
CA TYR A 334 -1.04 3.09 17.02
C TYR A 334 -0.49 4.40 17.56
N GLN A 335 -0.18 5.36 16.69
CA GLN A 335 0.28 6.68 17.11
C GLN A 335 -0.75 7.36 18.03
N ALA A 336 -2.04 7.32 17.66
CA ALA A 336 -3.11 7.91 18.46
C ALA A 336 -3.29 7.21 19.82
N TYR A 337 -3.18 5.87 19.88
CA TYR A 337 -3.22 5.14 21.15
C TYR A 337 -2.00 5.45 22.03
N VAL A 338 -0.78 5.50 21.46
CA VAL A 338 0.44 5.83 22.20
C VAL A 338 0.38 7.25 22.76
N ASP A 339 -0.11 8.23 22.00
CA ASP A 339 -0.32 9.60 22.48
C ASP A 339 -1.25 9.63 23.70
N ASP A 340 -2.33 8.86 23.67
CA ASP A 340 -3.27 8.79 24.78
C ASP A 340 -2.69 8.03 25.98
N PHE A 341 -1.91 6.97 25.79
CA PHE A 341 -1.16 6.31 26.86
C PHE A 341 -0.13 7.24 27.52
N ILE A 342 0.61 8.04 26.75
CA ILE A 342 1.57 9.01 27.27
C ILE A 342 0.87 10.06 28.13
N LYS A 343 -0.29 10.57 27.70
CA LYS A 343 -1.07 11.56 28.46
C LYS A 343 -1.57 11.02 29.80
N MET A 344 -1.89 9.73 29.87
CA MET A 344 -2.46 9.08 31.05
C MET A 344 -1.40 8.56 32.04
N THR A 345 -0.20 8.23 31.54
CA THR A 345 0.87 7.69 32.36
C THR A 345 1.56 8.78 33.19
N LYS A 346 1.99 8.44 34.41
CA LYS A 346 2.68 9.37 35.31
C LYS A 346 3.94 9.95 34.64
N LYS A 347 4.05 11.28 34.62
CA LYS A 347 5.23 12.00 34.13
C LYS A 347 6.52 11.51 34.81
N ASP A 348 7.60 11.47 34.03
CA ASP A 348 8.95 11.04 34.46
C ASP A 348 9.08 9.58 34.91
N SER A 349 8.05 8.75 34.70
CA SER A 349 8.13 7.30 34.95
C SER A 349 8.94 6.57 33.87
N GLN A 350 9.45 5.39 34.21
CA GLN A 350 10.13 4.52 33.25
C GLN A 350 9.20 4.12 32.09
N GLU A 351 7.93 3.88 32.38
CA GLU A 351 6.89 3.55 31.40
C GLU A 351 6.72 4.66 30.34
N VAL A 352 6.70 5.94 30.74
CA VAL A 352 6.62 7.06 29.78
C VAL A 352 7.82 7.07 28.84
N LYS A 353 9.03 6.79 29.34
CA LYS A 353 10.23 6.72 28.47
C LYS A 353 10.11 5.60 27.44
N GLU A 354 9.56 4.45 27.83
CA GLU A 354 9.31 3.35 26.90
C GLU A 354 8.24 3.71 25.86
N LEU A 355 7.17 4.40 26.27
CA LEU A 355 6.15 4.90 25.34
C LEU A 355 6.70 5.97 24.38
N GLU A 356 7.62 6.83 24.83
CA GLU A 356 8.31 7.82 23.97
C GLU A 356 9.23 7.15 22.93
N VAL A 357 9.88 6.04 23.31
CA VAL A 357 10.63 5.16 22.38
C VAL A 357 9.67 4.60 21.32
N VAL A 358 8.54 4.03 21.73
CA VAL A 358 7.53 3.49 20.79
C VAL A 358 6.98 4.60 19.88
N HIS A 359 6.67 5.77 20.42
CA HIS A 359 6.22 6.92 19.64
C HIS A 359 7.25 7.30 18.55
N SER A 360 8.53 7.32 18.90
CA SER A 360 9.63 7.60 17.95
C SER A 360 9.75 6.51 16.88
N GLN A 361 9.64 5.24 17.26
CA GLN A 361 9.64 4.10 16.34
C GLN A 361 8.49 4.19 15.33
N LEU A 362 7.27 4.47 15.79
CA LEU A 362 6.10 4.62 14.92
C LEU A 362 6.25 5.79 13.95
N ALA A 363 6.85 6.90 14.38
CA ALA A 363 7.17 8.02 13.48
C ALA A 363 8.15 7.59 12.38
N ILE A 364 9.22 6.85 12.73
CA ILE A 364 10.16 6.31 11.75
C ILE A 364 9.48 5.33 10.80
N PHE A 365 8.63 4.42 11.29
CA PHE A 365 7.88 3.50 10.43
C PHE A 365 6.99 4.26 9.43
N GLN A 366 6.31 5.32 9.87
CA GLN A 366 5.52 6.15 8.98
C GLN A 366 6.39 6.84 7.90
N GLU A 367 7.59 7.31 8.26
CA GLU A 367 8.55 7.86 7.29
C GLU A 367 9.05 6.79 6.30
N LEU A 368 9.34 5.57 6.77
CA LEU A 368 9.72 4.44 5.90
C LEU A 368 8.65 4.14 4.86
N ILE A 369 7.38 4.04 5.29
CA ILE A 369 6.23 3.82 4.39
C ILE A 369 6.17 4.89 3.30
N ASN A 370 6.39 6.15 3.66
CA ASN A 370 6.38 7.28 2.73
C ASN A 370 7.52 7.21 1.69
N THR A 371 8.62 6.50 1.95
CA THR A 371 9.74 6.40 0.98
C THR A 371 9.43 5.52 -0.22
N TYR A 372 8.51 4.56 -0.07
CA TYR A 372 8.18 3.59 -1.12
C TYR A 372 6.70 3.63 -1.56
N SER A 373 5.92 4.55 -0.99
CA SER A 373 4.50 4.71 -1.28
C SER A 373 4.20 6.13 -1.72
N ASP A 374 3.25 6.28 -2.65
CA ASP A 374 2.73 7.60 -3.03
C ASP A 374 1.58 7.97 -2.09
N THR A 375 1.92 8.60 -0.96
CA THR A 375 0.98 8.95 0.12
C THR A 375 -0.20 9.78 -0.39
N ASN A 376 0.06 10.81 -1.20
CA ASN A 376 -0.99 11.68 -1.72
C ASN A 376 -1.95 10.92 -2.63
N LYS A 377 -1.43 10.04 -3.50
CA LYS A 377 -2.26 9.20 -4.37
C LYS A 377 -3.11 8.23 -3.56
N ILE A 378 -2.52 7.57 -2.56
CA ILE A 378 -3.23 6.58 -1.73
C ILE A 378 -4.31 7.24 -0.87
N GLU A 379 -4.02 8.40 -0.27
CA GLU A 379 -5.00 9.17 0.50
C GLU A 379 -6.17 9.66 -0.35
N ARG A 380 -5.91 10.14 -1.56
CA ARG A 380 -6.98 10.53 -2.50
C ARG A 380 -7.90 9.36 -2.89
N ILE A 381 -7.33 8.17 -3.07
CA ILE A 381 -8.10 6.95 -3.33
C ILE A 381 -8.96 6.60 -2.11
N SER A 382 -8.39 6.63 -0.91
CA SER A 382 -9.11 6.35 0.34
C SER A 382 -10.27 7.32 0.57
N ASP A 383 -10.04 8.62 0.39
CA ASP A 383 -11.07 9.66 0.51
C ASP A 383 -12.21 9.45 -0.52
N ALA A 384 -11.86 9.11 -1.77
CA ALA A 384 -12.84 8.81 -2.80
C ALA A 384 -13.68 7.58 -2.46
N LEU A 385 -13.07 6.51 -1.94
CA LEU A 385 -13.78 5.30 -1.53
C LEU A 385 -14.72 5.55 -0.34
N LYS A 386 -14.32 6.38 0.63
CA LYS A 386 -15.20 6.79 1.74
C LYS A 386 -16.40 7.60 1.24
N LEU A 387 -16.18 8.58 0.35
CA LEU A 387 -17.27 9.38 -0.21
C LEU A 387 -18.24 8.54 -1.07
N LEU A 388 -17.72 7.55 -1.80
CA LEU A 388 -18.49 6.69 -2.69
C LEU A 388 -18.97 5.38 -2.01
N PHE A 389 -18.86 5.28 -0.69
CA PHE A 389 -19.31 4.10 0.06
C PHE A 389 -20.76 3.68 -0.26
N PRO A 390 -21.73 4.59 -0.47
CA PRO A 390 -23.11 4.16 -0.75
C PRO A 390 -23.32 3.40 -2.06
N PHE A 391 -22.37 3.43 -2.99
CA PHE A 391 -22.51 2.86 -4.34
C PHE A 391 -21.97 1.44 -4.43
N SER A 392 -22.60 0.59 -5.24
CA SER A 392 -22.20 -0.79 -5.47
C SER A 392 -20.80 -0.92 -6.10
N PHE A 393 -20.15 -2.07 -5.96
CA PHE A 393 -18.83 -2.31 -6.56
C PHE A 393 -18.89 -2.13 -8.08
N THR A 394 -19.91 -2.71 -8.73
CA THR A 394 -20.18 -2.55 -10.17
C THR A 394 -20.25 -1.08 -10.60
N SER A 395 -20.84 -0.21 -9.77
CA SER A 395 -20.96 1.22 -10.11
C SER A 395 -19.61 1.94 -10.06
N ILE A 396 -18.74 1.58 -9.11
CA ILE A 396 -17.51 2.31 -8.84
C ILE A 396 -16.26 1.72 -9.49
N MET A 397 -16.26 0.44 -9.89
CA MET A 397 -15.05 -0.22 -10.40
C MET A 397 -14.36 0.51 -11.57
N PRO A 398 -15.05 1.15 -12.54
CA PRO A 398 -14.35 1.86 -13.63
C PRO A 398 -13.60 3.10 -13.15
N LEU A 399 -14.05 3.70 -12.04
CA LEU A 399 -13.40 4.85 -11.41
C LEU A 399 -12.09 4.45 -10.71
N PHE A 400 -11.92 3.19 -10.30
CA PHE A 400 -10.78 2.74 -9.50
C PHE A 400 -9.84 1.76 -10.23
N GLU A 401 -10.10 1.45 -11.50
CA GLU A 401 -9.22 0.69 -12.39
C GLU A 401 -7.86 1.36 -12.69
N GLY A 402 -7.59 2.52 -12.10
CA GLY A 402 -6.33 3.23 -12.24
C GLY A 402 -6.14 4.27 -11.14
N LYS A 403 -5.18 5.18 -11.34
CA LYS A 403 -5.04 6.32 -10.43
C LYS A 403 -6.35 7.11 -10.40
N ASN A 404 -6.86 7.42 -9.20
CA ASN A 404 -8.09 8.18 -9.04
C ASN A 404 -8.04 9.06 -7.79
N GLY A 405 -8.98 10.00 -7.73
CA GLY A 405 -9.16 10.92 -6.63
C GLY A 405 -10.25 11.93 -6.95
N ILE A 406 -10.82 12.52 -5.90
CA ILE A 406 -11.80 13.60 -6.07
C ILE A 406 -11.08 14.86 -6.55
N CYS A 407 -11.61 15.50 -7.58
CA CYS A 407 -11.07 16.73 -8.17
C CYS A 407 -12.01 17.93 -8.01
N GLY A 408 -13.32 17.71 -7.91
CA GLY A 408 -14.30 18.74 -7.59
C GLY A 408 -15.61 18.13 -7.06
N ILE A 409 -16.31 18.88 -6.21
CA ILE A 409 -17.66 18.55 -5.73
C ILE A 409 -18.50 19.81 -5.83
N ALA A 410 -19.70 19.70 -6.38
CA ALA A 410 -20.66 20.78 -6.42
C ALA A 410 -22.09 20.29 -6.18
N SER A 411 -22.85 21.07 -5.42
CA SER A 411 -24.30 20.89 -5.33
C SER A 411 -24.98 21.41 -6.60
N LEU A 412 -25.86 20.61 -7.19
CA LEU A 412 -26.61 20.98 -8.40
C LEU A 412 -28.06 21.36 -8.08
N ASP A 413 -28.52 22.42 -8.75
CA ASP A 413 -29.92 22.88 -8.78
C ASP A 413 -30.63 22.51 -10.09
N ARG A 414 -29.86 22.34 -11.17
CA ARG A 414 -30.37 21.98 -12.50
C ARG A 414 -29.53 20.86 -13.11
N PHE A 415 -30.19 19.95 -13.82
CA PHE A 415 -29.53 18.89 -14.55
C PHE A 415 -30.37 18.43 -15.74
N ASP A 416 -29.73 18.28 -16.90
CA ASP A 416 -30.40 17.82 -18.11
C ASP A 416 -29.48 16.99 -19.01
N LYS A 417 -30.08 16.18 -19.90
CA LYS A 417 -29.40 15.44 -20.96
C LYS A 417 -30.07 15.75 -22.29
N THR A 418 -29.43 16.56 -23.12
CA THR A 418 -29.90 16.91 -24.46
C THR A 418 -29.09 16.17 -25.52
N ASP A 419 -29.50 16.25 -26.78
CA ASP A 419 -28.63 15.81 -27.87
C ASP A 419 -27.31 16.58 -27.85
N ILE A 420 -26.24 15.93 -28.30
CA ILE A 420 -24.91 16.54 -28.37
C ILE A 420 -24.96 17.82 -29.21
N ASN A 421 -24.17 18.83 -28.82
CA ASN A 421 -24.12 20.16 -29.45
C ASN A 421 -25.42 21.01 -29.34
N GLN A 422 -26.46 20.58 -28.63
CA GLN A 422 -27.61 21.46 -28.34
C GLN A 422 -27.15 22.68 -27.54
N LEU A 423 -27.70 23.86 -27.88
CA LEU A 423 -27.26 25.14 -27.29
C LEU A 423 -27.93 25.48 -25.97
N SER A 424 -29.03 24.81 -25.62
CA SER A 424 -29.79 25.12 -24.42
C SER A 424 -30.36 23.88 -23.76
N MET A 425 -30.43 23.88 -22.43
CA MET A 425 -31.17 22.89 -21.65
C MET A 425 -32.69 23.15 -21.66
N SER A 426 -33.48 22.15 -21.28
CA SER A 426 -34.93 22.30 -21.15
C SER A 426 -35.32 23.18 -19.95
N LEU A 427 -36.46 23.88 -20.07
CA LEU A 427 -36.94 24.87 -19.10
C LEU A 427 -37.24 24.29 -17.69
N ASN A 428 -37.72 23.04 -17.61
CA ASN A 428 -38.12 22.38 -16.36
C ASN A 428 -37.10 21.33 -15.88
N SER A 429 -35.81 21.70 -15.87
CA SER A 429 -34.68 20.81 -15.55
C SER A 429 -34.17 20.93 -14.10
N ARG A 430 -34.95 21.53 -13.20
CA ARG A 430 -34.56 21.71 -11.79
C ARG A 430 -34.56 20.37 -11.04
N LYS A 431 -33.40 19.99 -10.53
CA LYS A 431 -33.17 18.73 -9.79
C LYS A 431 -32.11 18.96 -8.73
N LYS A 432 -32.39 18.53 -7.50
CA LYS A 432 -31.41 18.56 -6.40
C LYS A 432 -30.51 17.34 -6.47
N LEU A 433 -29.31 17.53 -7.02
CA LEU A 433 -28.32 16.46 -7.23
C LEU A 433 -26.95 16.90 -6.71
N THR A 434 -25.97 16.00 -6.69
CA THR A 434 -24.57 16.30 -6.39
C THR A 434 -23.72 15.90 -7.58
N LEU A 435 -22.89 16.82 -8.05
CA LEU A 435 -21.84 16.59 -9.03
C LEU A 435 -20.55 16.23 -8.29
N ILE A 436 -19.91 15.15 -8.70
CA ILE A 436 -18.57 14.76 -8.26
C ILE A 436 -17.72 14.60 -9.52
N VAL A 437 -16.70 15.44 -9.65
CA VAL A 437 -15.69 15.32 -10.70
C VAL A 437 -14.53 14.52 -10.11
N LEU A 438 -14.32 13.30 -10.61
CA LEU A 438 -13.18 12.46 -10.28
C LEU A 438 -12.18 12.46 -11.43
N TYR A 439 -10.93 12.07 -11.15
CA TYR A 439 -9.90 11.97 -12.17
C TYR A 439 -10.27 11.02 -13.32
N ARG A 440 -10.98 9.92 -13.03
CA ARG A 440 -11.39 8.92 -14.03
C ARG A 440 -12.81 9.05 -14.57
N GLY A 441 -13.62 9.96 -14.03
CA GLY A 441 -14.99 10.12 -14.51
C GLY A 441 -15.78 11.22 -13.81
N VAL A 442 -16.87 11.60 -14.45
CA VAL A 442 -17.82 12.60 -13.96
C VAL A 442 -19.08 11.89 -13.49
N VAL A 443 -19.44 12.10 -12.22
CA VAL A 443 -20.57 11.46 -11.55
C VAL A 443 -21.61 12.51 -11.18
N VAL A 444 -22.87 12.19 -11.42
CA VAL A 444 -24.01 12.88 -10.81
C VAL A 444 -24.85 11.88 -10.04
N THR A 445 -25.28 12.28 -8.85
CA THR A 445 -26.09 11.45 -7.97
C THR A 445 -27.17 12.23 -7.24
N ASP A 446 -28.33 11.59 -7.04
CA ASP A 446 -29.42 12.02 -6.17
C ASP A 446 -29.22 11.52 -4.72
N VAL A 447 -28.24 10.66 -4.48
CA VAL A 447 -27.90 10.15 -3.15
C VAL A 447 -27.26 11.27 -2.31
N PRO A 448 -27.68 11.46 -1.05
CA PRO A 448 -27.02 12.40 -0.14
C PRO A 448 -25.65 11.85 0.27
N VAL A 449 -24.62 12.30 -0.43
CA VAL A 449 -23.20 11.89 -0.27
C VAL A 449 -22.37 12.87 0.55
N ILE A 450 -22.84 14.10 0.73
CA ILE A 450 -22.21 15.14 1.56
C ILE A 450 -23.24 15.78 2.49
N ARG A 451 -22.80 16.18 3.68
CA ARG A 451 -23.69 16.60 4.76
C ARG A 451 -24.30 17.99 4.61
N LYS A 452 -23.76 18.78 3.68
CA LYS A 452 -24.36 20.04 3.25
C LYS A 452 -25.81 19.87 2.75
N LYS A 453 -26.21 18.65 2.36
CA LYS A 453 -27.57 18.30 1.88
C LYS A 453 -28.42 17.49 2.87
N GLY A 454 -27.97 17.27 4.10
CA GLY A 454 -28.68 16.47 5.11
C GLY A 454 -27.85 15.27 5.62
N ASN A 455 -28.52 14.27 6.21
CA ASN A 455 -27.84 13.06 6.67
C ASN A 455 -27.31 12.26 5.47
N VAL A 456 -26.09 11.73 5.58
CA VAL A 456 -25.51 10.83 4.56
C VAL A 456 -26.34 9.55 4.48
N SER A 457 -26.46 9.00 3.28
CA SER A 457 -27.17 7.74 3.07
C SER A 457 -26.50 6.57 3.80
N ASN A 458 -27.30 5.74 4.47
CA ASN A 458 -26.87 4.46 5.05
C ASN A 458 -26.96 3.29 4.04
N SER A 459 -27.34 3.56 2.79
CA SER A 459 -27.41 2.53 1.74
C SER A 459 -26.01 2.11 1.28
N ILE A 460 -25.92 0.93 0.65
CA ILE A 460 -24.65 0.34 0.19
C ILE A 460 -24.71 -0.17 -1.25
N ASP A 461 -25.86 -0.04 -1.91
CA ASP A 461 -26.23 -0.68 -3.17
C ASP A 461 -26.74 0.36 -4.21
N LYS A 462 -26.36 1.63 -4.06
CA LYS A 462 -26.75 2.69 -4.99
C LYS A 462 -26.01 2.58 -6.33
N SER A 463 -26.62 3.13 -7.36
CA SER A 463 -26.00 3.37 -8.66
C SER A 463 -25.88 4.87 -8.93
N PHE A 464 -25.07 5.25 -9.92
CA PHE A 464 -24.96 6.65 -10.33
C PHE A 464 -26.14 7.07 -11.21
N TYR A 465 -26.72 8.23 -10.91
CA TYR A 465 -27.77 8.82 -11.75
C TYR A 465 -27.24 9.22 -13.14
N SER A 466 -25.99 9.70 -13.19
CA SER A 466 -25.23 9.86 -14.43
C SER A 466 -23.78 9.52 -14.18
N PHE A 467 -23.19 8.76 -15.09
CA PHE A 467 -21.78 8.44 -15.07
C PHE A 467 -21.21 8.58 -16.48
N THR A 468 -20.04 9.20 -16.57
CA THR A 468 -19.31 9.36 -17.83
C THR A 468 -17.83 9.14 -17.52
N LEU A 469 -17.21 8.18 -18.21
CA LEU A 469 -15.76 8.01 -18.12
C LEU A 469 -15.08 9.23 -18.71
N ILE A 470 -13.95 9.63 -18.11
CA ILE A 470 -13.26 10.85 -18.53
C ILE A 470 -12.83 10.80 -20.00
N GLY A 471 -12.50 9.61 -20.51
CA GLY A 471 -12.09 9.41 -21.91
C GLY A 471 -13.21 9.55 -22.94
N ASP A 472 -14.47 9.48 -22.50
CA ASP A 472 -15.65 9.63 -23.37
C ASP A 472 -16.07 11.10 -23.50
N ILE A 473 -15.38 12.02 -22.81
CA ILE A 473 -15.69 13.45 -22.86
C ILE A 473 -14.86 14.09 -23.96
N ARG A 474 -15.53 14.49 -25.05
CA ARG A 474 -14.87 15.18 -26.17
C ARG A 474 -14.42 16.58 -25.78
N ASP A 475 -15.33 17.34 -25.17
CA ASP A 475 -15.10 18.69 -24.71
C ASP A 475 -16.06 19.04 -23.57
N PHE A 476 -15.75 20.15 -22.89
CA PHE A 476 -16.63 20.77 -21.91
C PHE A 476 -16.73 22.26 -22.18
N GLY A 477 -17.84 22.86 -21.78
CA GLY A 477 -17.99 24.30 -21.78
C GLY A 477 -18.77 24.79 -20.58
N THR A 478 -18.87 26.11 -20.45
CA THR A 478 -19.52 26.77 -19.32
C THR A 478 -20.37 27.94 -19.77
N GLU A 479 -21.48 28.14 -19.08
CA GLU A 479 -22.24 29.38 -19.07
C GLU A 479 -22.04 30.05 -17.71
N ASP A 480 -20.98 30.83 -17.60
CA ASP A 480 -20.56 31.45 -16.33
C ASP A 480 -21.66 32.35 -15.74
N SER A 481 -22.55 32.91 -16.56
CA SER A 481 -23.67 33.76 -16.13
C SER A 481 -24.74 33.02 -15.32
N THR A 482 -24.82 31.69 -15.45
CA THR A 482 -25.80 30.85 -14.74
C THR A 482 -25.15 29.75 -13.92
N GLU A 483 -23.82 29.79 -13.80
CA GLU A 483 -23.00 28.76 -13.15
C GLU A 483 -23.29 27.35 -13.71
N THR A 484 -23.47 27.27 -15.03
CA THR A 484 -23.78 26.01 -15.71
C THR A 484 -22.53 25.45 -16.39
N ILE A 485 -22.25 24.17 -16.17
CA ILE A 485 -21.20 23.39 -16.85
C ILE A 485 -21.90 22.43 -17.80
N TYR A 486 -21.34 22.16 -18.97
CA TYR A 486 -21.78 21.04 -19.80
C TYR A 486 -20.59 20.21 -20.32
N ILE A 487 -20.84 18.93 -20.58
CA ILE A 487 -19.89 18.03 -21.25
C ILE A 487 -20.56 17.39 -22.48
N ASP A 488 -19.80 17.26 -23.56
CA ASP A 488 -20.24 16.58 -24.79
C ASP A 488 -19.66 15.16 -24.84
N VAL A 489 -20.55 14.17 -24.98
CA VAL A 489 -20.23 12.72 -24.93
C VAL A 489 -20.66 12.06 -26.25
N PRO A 490 -19.75 11.91 -27.23
CA PRO A 490 -20.06 11.39 -28.56
C PRO A 490 -20.64 9.98 -28.58
N GLU A 491 -20.15 9.10 -27.72
CA GLU A 491 -20.45 7.66 -27.67
C GLU A 491 -21.94 7.42 -27.46
N ILE A 492 -22.57 8.27 -26.63
CA ILE A 492 -24.02 8.26 -26.37
C ILE A 492 -24.77 9.38 -27.10
N LYS A 493 -24.06 10.23 -27.87
CA LYS A 493 -24.58 11.39 -28.60
C LYS A 493 -25.35 12.38 -27.73
N LYS A 494 -24.85 12.67 -26.52
CA LYS A 494 -25.50 13.58 -25.57
C LYS A 494 -24.60 14.72 -25.12
N ARG A 495 -25.22 15.87 -24.84
CA ARG A 495 -24.68 16.93 -24.00
C ARG A 495 -25.31 16.80 -22.61
N ILE A 496 -24.48 16.76 -21.59
CA ILE A 496 -24.92 16.63 -20.19
C ILE A 496 -24.68 17.97 -19.49
N TRP A 497 -25.72 18.51 -18.86
CA TRP A 497 -25.71 19.84 -18.25
C TRP A 497 -25.76 19.77 -16.73
N PHE A 498 -24.97 20.61 -16.06
CA PHE A 498 -24.85 20.71 -14.61
C PHE A 498 -24.98 22.17 -14.18
N GLY A 499 -26.12 22.56 -13.61
CA GLY A 499 -26.31 23.89 -13.04
C GLY A 499 -25.96 23.89 -11.56
N CYS A 500 -24.85 24.54 -11.19
CA CYS A 500 -24.33 24.58 -9.83
C CYS A 500 -25.09 25.58 -8.93
N GLU A 501 -25.23 25.25 -7.65
CA GLU A 501 -25.85 26.14 -6.64
C GLU A 501 -24.88 27.21 -6.12
N ASN A 502 -23.58 26.93 -6.14
CA ASN A 502 -22.56 27.75 -5.49
C ASN A 502 -21.42 28.11 -6.46
N THR A 503 -21.12 29.41 -6.55
CA THR A 503 -20.09 29.94 -7.47
C THR A 503 -18.67 29.47 -7.13
N GLU A 504 -18.32 29.23 -5.87
CA GLU A 504 -17.00 28.69 -5.50
C GLU A 504 -16.84 27.23 -5.92
N GLU A 505 -17.87 26.42 -5.70
CA GLU A 505 -17.92 25.01 -6.13
C GLU A 505 -17.92 24.90 -7.65
N PHE A 506 -18.68 25.76 -8.35
CA PHE A 506 -18.65 25.90 -9.80
C PHE A 506 -17.22 26.15 -10.31
N LYS A 507 -16.55 27.19 -9.81
CA LYS A 507 -15.15 27.49 -10.20
C LYS A 507 -14.20 26.33 -9.90
N SER A 508 -14.40 25.64 -8.76
CA SER A 508 -13.61 24.47 -8.41
C SER A 508 -13.80 23.33 -9.41
N CYS A 509 -15.03 23.03 -9.83
CA CYS A 509 -15.33 21.98 -10.81
C CYS A 509 -14.85 22.33 -12.22
N VAL A 510 -14.98 23.59 -12.64
CA VAL A 510 -14.46 24.08 -13.93
C VAL A 510 -12.94 23.93 -14.00
N GLU A 511 -12.23 24.35 -12.95
CA GLU A 511 -10.78 24.21 -12.87
C GLU A 511 -10.33 22.74 -12.80
N ALA A 512 -11.11 21.87 -12.16
CA ALA A 512 -10.89 20.44 -12.15
C ALA A 512 -10.99 19.84 -13.56
N LEU A 513 -12.08 20.10 -14.28
CA LEU A 513 -12.29 19.61 -15.66
C LEU A 513 -11.21 20.14 -16.60
N ARG A 514 -10.84 21.42 -16.48
CA ARG A 514 -9.72 22.00 -17.23
C ARG A 514 -8.42 21.24 -17.00
N THR A 515 -8.09 20.95 -15.73
CA THR A 515 -6.85 20.23 -15.38
C THR A 515 -6.88 18.79 -15.89
N ILE A 516 -8.03 18.11 -15.79
CA ILE A 516 -8.13 16.69 -16.14
C ILE A 516 -8.16 16.49 -17.67
N LEU A 517 -8.96 17.27 -18.40
CA LEU A 517 -9.18 17.10 -19.85
C LEU A 517 -8.09 17.74 -20.72
N SER A 518 -7.22 18.57 -20.14
CA SER A 518 -6.05 19.13 -20.87
C SER A 518 -4.81 18.24 -20.83
N ASN A 519 -4.85 17.14 -20.05
CA ASN A 519 -3.81 16.11 -19.97
C ASN A 519 -4.24 14.89 -20.77
#